data_AF-A0A7Z8ZG88-F1
#
_entry.id   AF-A0A7Z8ZG88-F1
#
_cell.length_a   1.000
_cell.length_b   1.000
_cell.length_c   1.000
_cell.angle_alpha   90.00
_cell.angle_beta   90.00
_cell.angle_gamma   90.00
#
_symmetry.space_group_name_H-M   'P 1'
#
loop_
_entity.id
_entity.type
_entity.pdbx_description
1 polymer ?
#
loop_
_entity_poly.entity_id
_entity_poly.type
_entity_poly.pdbx_seq_one_letter_code
_entity_poly.pdbx_strand_id
1 'polypeptide(L)' 'MWSYLDGEIPYDEMVYRGVCATRQLAKRQITWLRGWEDIHWLDSEQPEQALNKVLQVVGASQD' A
#
# COMPACT_ATOMS: atom_id res chain seq x y z
N MET A 1 -1.90 19.42 -3.94
CA MET A 1 -1.00 20.35 -3.21
C MET A 1 -0.53 21.47 -4.12
N TRP A 2 0.19 21.19 -5.21
CA TRP A 2 0.70 22.23 -6.10
C TRP A 2 -0.37 23.22 -6.57
N SER A 3 -1.49 22.73 -7.11
CA SER A 3 -2.64 23.57 -7.50
C SER A 3 -3.24 24.42 -6.37
N TYR A 4 -3.11 24.02 -5.10
CA TYR A 4 -3.53 24.86 -3.98
C TYR A 4 -2.52 25.97 -3.70
N LEU A 5 -1.22 25.63 -3.73
CA LEU A 5 -0.15 26.60 -3.53
C LEU A 5 -0.10 27.65 -4.66
N ASP A 6 -0.51 27.27 -5.86
CA ASP A 6 -0.65 28.15 -7.01
C ASP A 6 -1.99 28.91 -7.04
N GLY A 7 -2.86 28.72 -6.02
CA GLY A 7 -4.13 29.42 -5.89
C GLY A 7 -5.26 28.93 -6.80
N GLU A 8 -5.08 27.83 -7.54
CA GLU A 8 -6.05 27.28 -8.49
C GLU A 8 -7.24 26.58 -7.81
N ILE A 9 -7.04 26.01 -6.62
CA ILE A 9 -8.07 25.28 -5.86
C ILE A 9 -8.03 25.65 -4.36
N PRO A 10 -9.17 25.60 -3.64
CA PRO A 10 -9.20 25.82 -2.20
C PRO A 10 -8.59 24.63 -1.41
N TYR A 11 -8.27 24.87 -0.13
CA TYR A 11 -7.63 23.88 0.74
C TYR A 11 -8.42 22.57 0.86
N ASP A 12 -9.73 22.66 1.09
CA ASP A 12 -10.59 21.48 1.27
C ASP A 12 -10.62 20.59 0.00
N GLU A 13 -10.64 21.21 -1.18
CA GLU A 13 -10.57 20.51 -2.46
C GLU A 13 -9.20 19.82 -2.64
N MET A 14 -8.12 20.47 -2.20
CA MET A 14 -6.78 19.89 -2.23
C MET A 14 -6.65 18.67 -1.31
N VAL A 15 -7.23 18.73 -0.10
CA VAL A 15 -7.29 17.59 0.83
C VAL A 15 -8.10 16.46 0.21
N TYR A 16 -9.30 16.76 -0.30
CA TYR A 16 -10.17 15.76 -0.93
C TYR A 16 -9.46 15.05 -2.09
N ARG A 17 -8.88 15.81 -3.02
CA ARG A 17 -8.13 15.24 -4.16
C ARG A 17 -6.92 14.43 -3.70
N GLY A 18 -6.19 14.91 -2.69
CA GLY A 18 -5.04 14.18 -2.11
C GLY A 18 -5.44 12.82 -1.57
N VAL A 19 -6.50 12.76 -0.76
CA VAL A 19 -7.02 11.50 -0.21
C VAL A 19 -7.48 10.56 -1.33
N CYS A 20 -8.23 11.08 -2.30
CA CYS A 20 -8.68 10.30 -3.46
C CYS A 20 -7.49 9.74 -4.28
N ALA A 21 -6.47 10.55 -4.55
CA ALA A 21 -5.28 10.13 -5.27
C ALA A 21 -4.53 9.00 -4.53
N THR A 22 -4.34 9.12 -3.22
CA THR A 22 -3.65 8.11 -2.42
C THR A 22 -4.44 6.80 -2.33
N ARG A 23 -5.77 6.85 -2.19
CA ARG A 23 -6.62 5.64 -2.25
C ARG A 23 -6.52 4.94 -3.60
N GLN A 24 -6.54 5.70 -4.70
CA GLN A 24 -6.40 5.13 -6.04
C GLN A 24 -5.01 4.50 -6.23
N LEU A 25 -3.96 5.14 -5.72
CA LEU A 25 -2.61 4.58 -5.73
C LEU A 25 -2.57 3.24 -4.99
N ALA A 26 -3.03 3.21 -3.73
CA ALA A 26 -3.06 1.98 -2.93
C ALA A 26 -3.89 0.88 -3.60
N LYS A 27 -5.06 1.21 -4.16
CA LYS A 27 -5.89 0.27 -4.92
C LYS A 27 -5.12 -0.33 -6.10
N ARG A 28 -4.42 0.49 -6.89
CA ARG A 28 -3.60 0.01 -8.02
C ARG A 28 -2.47 -0.89 -7.53
N GLN A 29 -1.75 -0.52 -6.46
CA GLN A 29 -0.69 -1.35 -5.88
C GLN A 29 -1.21 -2.74 -5.49
N ILE A 30 -2.36 -2.82 -4.80
CA ILE A 30 -2.97 -4.10 -4.44
C ILE A 30 -3.43 -4.88 -5.68
N THR A 31 -4.00 -4.22 -6.69
CA THR A 31 -4.37 -4.87 -7.96
C THR A 31 -3.16 -5.51 -8.64
N TRP A 32 -2.01 -4.84 -8.65
CA TRP A 32 -0.77 -5.41 -9.17
C TRP A 32 -0.32 -6.65 -8.38
N LEU A 33 -0.29 -6.56 -7.05
CA LEU A 33 0.13 -7.67 -6.18
C LEU A 33 -0.78 -8.90 -6.33
N ARG A 34 -2.08 -8.72 -6.59
CA ARG A 34 -3.01 -9.83 -6.85
C ARG A 34 -2.70 -10.63 -8.12
N GLY A 35 -2.03 -10.02 -9.10
CA GLY A 35 -1.62 -10.69 -10.33
C GLY A 35 -0.21 -11.31 -10.26
N TRP A 36 0.48 -11.19 -9.13
CA TRP A 36 1.83 -11.72 -8.96
C TRP A 36 1.78 -13.17 -8.48
N GLU A 37 2.40 -14.08 -9.22
CA GLU A 37 2.60 -15.47 -8.82
C GLU A 37 3.55 -15.58 -7.61
N ASP A 38 3.35 -16.62 -6.79
CA ASP A 38 4.18 -16.95 -5.61
C ASP A 38 4.34 -15.83 -4.56
N ILE A 39 3.33 -14.95 -4.44
CA ILE A 39 3.33 -13.91 -3.41
C ILE A 39 2.79 -14.42 -2.07
N HIS A 40 3.53 -14.15 -0.99
CA HIS A 40 3.08 -14.41 0.38
C HIS A 40 2.45 -13.16 1.00
N TRP A 41 1.12 -13.13 1.13
CA TRP A 41 0.41 -12.02 1.77
C TRP A 41 0.70 -11.93 3.27
N LEU A 42 0.95 -10.71 3.75
CA LEU A 42 1.16 -10.37 5.16
C LEU A 42 0.06 -9.40 5.60
N ASP A 43 -0.41 -9.55 6.84
CA ASP A 43 -1.42 -8.65 7.42
C ASP A 43 -0.74 -7.53 8.20
N SER A 44 -1.05 -6.27 7.84
CA SER A 44 -0.47 -5.09 8.48
C SER A 44 -0.90 -4.91 9.94
N GLU A 45 -2.07 -5.42 10.31
CA GLU A 45 -2.59 -5.33 11.68
C GLU A 45 -2.02 -6.42 12.60
N GLN A 46 -1.28 -7.39 12.05
CA GLN A 46 -0.76 -8.55 12.78
C GLN A 46 0.76 -8.71 12.59
N PRO A 47 1.58 -7.74 13.07
CA PRO A 47 3.02 -7.68 12.77
C PRO A 47 3.81 -8.91 13.28
N GLU A 48 3.46 -9.45 14.44
CA GLU A 48 4.12 -10.64 14.98
C GLU A 48 3.86 -11.89 14.12
N GLN A 49 2.63 -12.06 13.65
CA GLN A 49 2.28 -13.17 12.76
C GLN A 49 2.92 -13.00 11.38
N ALA A 50 2.97 -11.76 10.86
CA ALA A 50 3.67 -11.45 9.63
C ALA A 50 5.16 -11.82 9.70
N LEU A 51 5.84 -11.48 10.80
CA LEU A 51 7.23 -11.86 11.04
C LEU A 51 7.40 -13.39 11.06
N ASN A 52 6.58 -14.10 11.83
CA ASN A 52 6.64 -15.56 11.91
C ASN A 52 6.45 -16.23 10.55
N LYS A 53 5.53 -15.72 9.73
CA LYS A 53 5.30 -16.22 8.37
C LYS A 53 6.52 -16.01 7.47
N VAL A 54 7.19 -14.86 7.56
CA VAL A 54 8.43 -14.60 6.82
C VAL A 54 9.52 -15.57 7.25
N LEU A 55 9.71 -15.78 8.56
CA LEU A 55 10.70 -16.72 9.10
C LEU A 55 10.46 -18.16 8.61
N GLN A 56 9.20 -18.60 8.57
CA GLN A 56 8.84 -19.92 8.07
C GLN A 56 9.18 -20.11 6.59
N VAL A 57 8.83 -19.14 5.74
CA VAL A 57 9.07 -19.21 4.28
C VAL A 57 10.57 -19.20 3.98
N VAL A 58 11.34 -18.33 4.63
CA VAL A 58 12.78 -18.24 4.44
C VAL A 58 13.50 -19.45 5.03
N GLY A 59 13.08 -19.93 6.19
CA GLY A 59 13.64 -21.12 6.83
C GLY A 59 13.41 -22.40 6.02
N ALA A 60 12.22 -22.59 5.46
CA ALA A 60 11.89 -23.71 4.59
C ALA A 60 12.64 -23.70 3.24
N SER A 61 13.27 -22.58 2.88
CA SER A 61 14.07 -22.45 1.65
C SER A 61 15.55 -22.79 1.84
N GLN A 62 15.98 -23.14 3.08
CA GLN A 62 17.37 -23.49 3.40
C GLN A 62 17.62 -25.01 3.54
N ASP A 63 16.56 -25.83 3.45
CA ASP A 63 16.60 -27.29 3.35
C ASP A 63 16.47 -27.75 1.88
#